data_AF-A0A519ZUH7-F1
#
_entry.id   AF-A0A519ZUH7-F1
#
_cell.length_a   1.000
_cell.length_b   1.000
_cell.length_c   1.000
_cell.angle_alpha   90.00
_cell.angle_beta   90.00
_cell.angle_gamma   90.00
#
_symmetry.space_group_name_H-M   'P 1'
#
loop_
_entity.id
_entity.type
_entity.pdbx_description
1 polymer ?
#
loop_
_entity_poly.entity_id
_entity_poly.type
_entity_poly.pdbx_seq_one_letter_code
_entity_poly.pdbx_strand_id
1 'polypeptide(L)' 'MQNQTINFPERPKVFLRLPSVLQRYPVSKSHWWEGVRTGKYPAGYKLSQGITVWLERDIDQLIAQAIDPSQAA' A
#
# COMPACT_ATOMS: atom_id res chain seq x y z
N MET A 1 -9.60 -37.57 11.28
CA MET A 1 -10.22 -36.23 11.17
C MET A 1 -9.53 -35.55 9.99
N GLN A 2 -10.23 -35.27 8.89
CA GLN A 2 -9.61 -34.70 7.69
C GLN A 2 -9.57 -33.17 7.84
N ASN A 3 -8.37 -32.59 7.95
CA ASN A 3 -8.19 -31.15 7.91
C ASN A 3 -8.51 -30.65 6.49
N GLN A 4 -9.66 -30.00 6.32
CA GLN A 4 -9.94 -29.22 5.11
C GLN A 4 -9.09 -27.96 5.13
N THR A 5 -8.14 -27.86 4.21
CA THR A 5 -7.46 -26.61 3.89
C THR A 5 -8.50 -25.67 3.28
N ILE A 6 -9.01 -24.71 4.07
CA ILE A 6 -9.89 -23.66 3.56
C ILE A 6 -9.09 -22.85 2.54
N ASN A 7 -9.42 -23.02 1.26
CA ASN A 7 -8.77 -22.30 0.17
C ASN A 7 -9.37 -20.90 0.11
N PHE A 8 -8.71 -19.94 0.78
CA PHE A 8 -9.13 -18.53 0.70
C PHE A 8 -8.83 -18.03 -0.71
N PRO A 9 -9.83 -17.50 -1.45
CA PRO A 9 -9.53 -16.89 -2.75
C PRO A 9 -8.50 -15.77 -2.53
N GLU A 10 -7.44 -15.77 -3.34
CA GLU A 10 -6.44 -14.70 -3.36
C GLU A 10 -7.18 -13.36 -3.41
N ARG A 11 -6.96 -12.49 -2.41
CA ARG A 11 -7.68 -11.21 -2.34
C ARG A 11 -7.51 -10.48 -3.68
N PRO A 12 -8.59 -9.92 -4.25
CA PRO A 12 -8.48 -9.17 -5.50
C PRO A 12 -7.47 -8.03 -5.31
N LYS A 13 -6.61 -7.82 -6.30
CA LYS A 13 -5.63 -6.73 -6.26
C LYS A 13 -6.38 -5.39 -6.42
N VAL A 14 -6.44 -4.62 -5.34
CA VAL A 14 -7.11 -3.31 -5.32
C VAL A 14 -6.09 -2.19 -5.55
N PHE A 15 -6.40 -1.28 -6.47
CA PHE A 15 -5.62 -0.07 -6.70
C PHE A 15 -6.22 1.12 -5.95
N LEU A 16 -5.38 1.82 -5.21
CA LEU A 16 -5.71 3.04 -4.49
C LEU A 16 -5.18 4.26 -5.22
N ARG A 17 -5.99 5.32 -5.29
CA ARG A 17 -5.55 6.64 -5.76
C ARG A 17 -5.05 7.46 -4.56
N LEU A 18 -4.30 8.52 -4.84
CA LEU A 18 -3.69 9.36 -3.80
C LEU A 18 -4.67 9.79 -2.68
N PRO A 19 -5.90 10.27 -2.95
CA PRO A 19 -6.82 10.63 -1.86
C PRO A 19 -7.12 9.46 -0.91
N SER A 20 -7.32 8.26 -1.43
CA SER A 20 -7.56 7.05 -0.62
C SER A 20 -6.33 6.64 0.17
N VAL A 21 -5.14 6.80 -0.41
CA VAL A 21 -3.87 6.57 0.29
C VAL A 21 -3.71 7.53 1.46
N LEU A 22 -3.97 8.82 1.25
CA LEU A 22 -3.85 9.85 2.30
C LEU A 22 -4.94 9.74 3.38
N GLN A 23 -6.07 9.09 3.09
CA GLN A 23 -7.06 8.75 4.13
C GLN A 23 -6.56 7.64 5.07
N ARG A 24 -5.77 6.69 4.55
CA ARG A 24 -5.20 5.59 5.36
C ARG A 24 -3.90 5.98 6.07
N TYR A 25 -3.05 6.74 5.39
CA TYR A 25 -1.78 7.25 5.91
C TYR A 25 -1.82 8.78 5.91
N PRO A 26 -2.28 9.42 7.00
CA PRO A 26 -2.66 10.83 7.02
C PRO A 26 -1.43 11.75 7.04
N VAL A 27 -0.88 12.04 5.87
CA VAL A 27 0.17 13.05 5.65
C VAL A 27 -0.24 14.03 4.56
N SER A 28 0.46 15.15 4.46
CA SER A 28 0.23 16.08 3.35
C SER A 28 0.64 15.45 2.01
N LYS A 29 -0.04 15.85 0.93
CA LYS A 29 0.28 15.41 -0.44
C LYS A 29 1.75 15.65 -0.81
N SER A 30 2.29 16.81 -0.49
CA SER A 30 3.69 17.16 -0.75
C SER A 30 4.66 16.25 0.02
N HIS A 31 4.37 15.98 1.30
CA HIS A 31 5.17 15.06 2.10
C HIS A 31 5.11 13.63 1.55
N TRP A 32 3.95 13.19 1.07
CA TRP A 32 3.83 11.90 0.39
C TRP A 32 4.71 11.82 -0.86
N TRP A 33 4.64 12.80 -1.77
CA TRP A 33 5.46 12.79 -2.98
C TRP A 33 6.96 12.88 -2.68
N GLU A 34 7.36 13.65 -1.67
CA GLU A 34 8.74 13.72 -1.21
C GLU A 34 9.22 12.38 -0.65
N GLY A 35 8.37 11.69 0.12
CA GLY A 35 8.68 10.35 0.63
C GLY A 35 8.75 9.30 -0.48
N VAL A 36 7.92 9.39 -1.52
CA VAL A 36 8.03 8.54 -2.71
C VAL A 36 9.36 8.82 -3.45
N ARG A 37 9.74 10.09 -3.59
CA ARG A 37 11.00 10.50 -4.24
C ARG A 37 12.24 10.04 -3.47
N THR A 38 12.20 10.07 -2.14
CA THR A 38 13.30 9.67 -1.26
C THR A 38 13.32 8.18 -0.93
N GLY A 39 12.33 7.41 -1.41
CA GLY A 39 12.23 5.96 -1.17
C GLY A 39 11.66 5.58 0.20
N LYS A 40 11.14 6.55 0.97
CA LYS A 40 10.44 6.31 2.24
C LYS A 40 9.06 5.68 2.06
N TYR A 41 8.37 5.99 0.96
CA TYR A 41 7.03 5.48 0.64
C TYR A 41 7.05 4.66 -0.65
N PRO A 42 6.12 3.70 -0.82
CA PRO A 42 6.09 2.85 -2.01
C PRO A 42 5.90 3.68 -3.29
N ALA A 43 6.63 3.28 -4.33
CA ALA A 43 6.52 3.88 -5.65
C ALA A 43 5.12 3.65 -6.24
N GLY A 44 4.54 4.69 -6.83
CA GLY A 44 3.24 4.58 -7.49
C GLY A 44 3.34 3.97 -8.88
N TYR A 45 2.38 3.13 -9.25
CA TYR A 45 2.22 2.55 -10.58
C TYR A 45 1.47 3.53 -11.50
N LYS A 46 1.90 3.63 -12.76
CA LYS A 46 1.19 4.40 -13.78
C LYS A 46 0.15 3.50 -14.45
N LEU A 47 -1.13 3.79 -14.23
CA LEU A 47 -2.22 3.06 -14.88
C LEU A 47 -2.52 3.62 -16.29
N SER A 48 -2.42 4.94 -16.43
CA SER A 48 -2.54 5.67 -17.70
C SER A 48 -1.90 7.06 -17.56
N GLN A 49 -1.95 7.87 -18.61
CA GLN A 49 -1.43 9.24 -18.59
C GLN A 49 -2.09 10.05 -17.46
N GLY A 50 -1.27 10.55 -16.53
CA GLY A 50 -1.73 11.34 -15.38
C GLY A 50 -2.37 10.54 -14.23
N ILE A 51 -2.55 9.22 -14.37
CA ILE A 51 -3.14 8.38 -13.33
C ILE A 51 -2.04 7.56 -12.65
N THR A 52 -1.74 7.92 -11.41
CA THR A 52 -0.85 7.16 -10.52
C THR A 52 -1.69 6.46 -9.45
N VAL A 53 -1.41 5.19 -9.22
CA VAL A 53 -2.09 4.33 -8.25
C VAL A 53 -1.08 3.56 -7.41
N TRP A 54 -1.51 3.07 -6.26
CA TRP A 54 -0.74 2.20 -5.38
C TRP A 54 -1.53 0.93 -5.15
N LEU A 55 -0.85 -0.20 -4.92
CA LEU A 55 -1.54 -1.40 -4.47
C LEU A 55 -1.96 -1.21 -3.02
N GLU A 56 -3.17 -1.64 -2.71
CA GLU A 56 -3.68 -1.65 -1.33
C GLU A 56 -2.71 -2.36 -0.38
N ARG A 57 -2.20 -3.53 -0.80
CA ARG A 57 -1.25 -4.34 -0.03
C ARG A 57 0.00 -3.55 0.38
N ASP A 58 0.58 -2.77 -0.54
CA ASP A 58 1.81 -2.03 -0.25
C ASP A 58 1.57 -0.94 0.80
N ILE A 59 0.40 -0.32 0.75
CA ILE A 59 -0.02 0.68 1.76
C ILE A 59 -0.27 0.00 3.11
N ASP A 60 -0.93 -1.15 3.12
CA ASP A 60 -1.16 -1.91 4.35
C ASP A 60 0.17 -2.37 4.98
N GLN A 61 1.16 -2.79 4.16
CA GLN A 61 2.51 -3.12 4.64
C GLN A 61 3.24 -1.90 5.19
N LEU A 62 3.14 -0.74 4.53
CA LEU A 62 3.70 0.51 5.05
C LEU A 62 3.12 0.86 6.43
N ILE A 63 1.81 0.71 6.60
CA ILE A 63 1.13 0.96 7.88
C ILE A 63 1.62 -0.02 8.95
N ALA A 64 1.72 -1.32 8.61
CA ALA A 64 2.23 -2.33 9.53
C ALA A 64 3.66 -2.01 9.98
N GLN A 65 4.55 -1.63 9.06
CA GLN A 65 5.93 -1.22 9.37
C GLN A 65 5.99 0.05 10.23
N ALA A 66 5.05 0.97 10.06
CA ALA A 66 4.98 2.18 10.87
C ALA A 66 4.54 1.90 12.32
N ILE A 67 3.77 0.82 12.54
CA ILE A 67 3.33 0.37 13.88
C ILE A 67 4.42 -0.48 14.54
N ASP A 68 5.01 -1.40 13.77
CA ASP A 68 6.05 -2.32 14.24
C ASP A 68 7.20 -2.41 13.22
N PRO A 69 8.29 -1.65 13.43
CA PRO A 69 9.43 -1.64 12.52
C PRO A 69 10.20 -2.98 12.49
N SER A 70 9.94 -3.90 13.43
CA SER A 70 10.57 -5.23 13.44
C SER A 70 10.05 -6.16 12.33
N GLN A 71 8.91 -5.84 11.70
CA GLN A 71 8.29 -6.67 10.66
C GLN A 71 8.77 -6.35 9.23
N ALA A 72 9.77 -5.49 9.06
CA ALA A 72 10.26 -5.07 7.74
C ALA A 72 11.21 -6.10 7.06
N ALA A 73 11.14 -7.38 7.43
CA ALA A 73 12.08 -8.44 7.01
C ALA A 73 11.47 -9.44 6.01
#